data_AF-A0A7Y5UZN2-F1
#
_entry.id   AF-A0A7Y5UZN2-F1
#
_cell.length_a   1.000
_cell.length_b   1.000
_cell.length_c   1.000
_cell.angle_alpha   90.00
_cell.angle_beta   90.00
_cell.angle_gamma   90.00
#
_symmetry.space_group_name_H-M   'P 1'
#
loop_
_entity.id
_entity.type
_entity.pdbx_description
1 polymer ?
#
loop_
_entity_poly.entity_id
_entity_poly.type
_entity_poly.pdbx_seq_one_letter_code
_entity_poly.pdbx_strand_id
1 'polypeptide(L)'
;MRRVRRRSRTMSILTLIAALTVAVTLLPIAYLAVRALGSGSEGLAYALSPRTLAVVGNSIALAAAVAISAALVGVPFAWLTTRTTLPLRRFWLVAGSLPMVIPSYIGAMIFIAAFGPRGLAADLLAPLGVEKLPPIYGFVGAWLSITLFTYPFVALPVRAALLNTDPAQEEAARSLGLRRRAVFWQVTLPQLRPALAAGMLLSALYALSDFGAVALMRFDAFTRVIYTQYTSSFDRERAAVLALMLVAVTVAILVLERRVSRRGGGNYRAGTGCARRSVPIRLGVWAIPALLFCVLLVGVGVALPVGLLGSWLLRGAAVGAELSPVVTPTLNSLSASLLSALASALLAIPPAYLALRSRSRFRQWLGSAAYLGNALPGLVVALAFVFFASNFLPSLYQTMPILILGYCTRFLPLSIGATRSALTQINPRLEDAGRGLGLRRWQVILRITAPLARAGITSGAALVFLSAMKELPTTLLLAPTGFETLPADIWTATSEARFAQIAAPALFLVVVAALSLMVMLWQERQTADRL
;
A
#
# COMPACT_ATOMS: atom_id res chain seq x y z
N MET A 1 -8.15 -41.22 -26.70
CA MET A 1 -7.65 -41.20 -25.30
C MET A 1 -6.43 -40.30 -25.00
N ARG A 2 -5.35 -40.26 -25.81
CA ARG A 2 -4.15 -39.41 -25.55
C ARG A 2 -4.44 -37.90 -25.42
N ARG A 3 -5.40 -37.34 -26.17
CA ARG A 3 -5.80 -35.91 -26.09
C ARG A 3 -6.54 -35.55 -24.78
N VAL A 4 -7.32 -36.48 -24.20
CA VAL A 4 -8.06 -36.26 -22.93
C VAL A 4 -7.11 -36.35 -21.72
N ARG A 5 -6.20 -37.35 -21.66
CA ARG A 5 -5.17 -37.45 -20.62
C ARG A 5 -4.25 -36.22 -20.57
N ARG A 6 -3.91 -35.63 -21.72
CA ARG A 6 -3.08 -34.40 -21.80
C ARG A 6 -3.83 -33.12 -21.43
N ARG A 7 -5.16 -33.08 -21.59
CA ARG A 7 -6.05 -31.98 -21.15
C ARG A 7 -6.02 -31.79 -19.63
N SER A 8 -5.88 -32.89 -18.89
CA SER A 8 -5.69 -32.92 -17.43
C SER A 8 -4.37 -32.29 -17.02
N ARG A 9 -3.24 -32.72 -17.61
CA ARG A 9 -1.89 -32.42 -17.10
C ARG A 9 -1.52 -30.93 -17.03
N THR A 10 -1.83 -30.10 -18.04
CA THR A 10 -1.53 -28.65 -17.98
C THR A 10 -2.38 -27.93 -16.93
N MET A 11 -3.66 -28.31 -16.80
CA MET A 11 -4.49 -27.76 -15.73
C MET A 11 -4.01 -28.24 -14.37
N SER A 12 -3.49 -29.46 -14.26
CA SER A 12 -2.88 -29.97 -13.03
C SER A 12 -1.64 -29.18 -12.65
N ILE A 13 -0.75 -28.84 -13.60
CA ILE A 13 0.45 -28.02 -13.31
C ILE A 13 0.06 -26.61 -12.84
N LEU A 14 -0.86 -25.92 -13.53
CA LEU A 14 -1.31 -24.60 -13.07
C LEU A 14 -2.00 -24.68 -11.71
N THR A 15 -2.77 -25.75 -11.47
CA THR A 15 -3.40 -25.97 -10.17
C THR A 15 -2.34 -26.21 -9.09
N LEU A 16 -1.28 -26.95 -9.40
CA LEU A 16 -0.18 -27.19 -8.48
C LEU A 16 0.57 -25.90 -8.15
N ILE A 17 0.92 -25.09 -9.15
CA ILE A 17 1.61 -23.80 -8.91
C ILE A 17 0.69 -22.88 -8.10
N ALA A 18 -0.59 -22.75 -8.48
CA ALA A 18 -1.53 -21.94 -7.70
C ALA A 18 -1.72 -22.47 -6.27
N ALA A 19 -1.74 -23.79 -6.07
CA ALA A 19 -1.81 -24.41 -4.75
C ALA A 19 -0.55 -24.13 -3.92
N LEU A 20 0.64 -24.21 -4.52
CA LEU A 20 1.89 -23.84 -3.86
C LEU A 20 1.93 -22.36 -3.50
N THR A 21 1.49 -21.49 -4.41
CA THR A 21 1.35 -20.05 -4.15
C THR A 21 0.41 -19.80 -2.97
N VAL A 22 -0.76 -20.43 -2.95
CA VAL A 22 -1.71 -20.32 -1.84
C VAL A 22 -1.10 -20.87 -0.54
N ALA A 23 -0.42 -22.01 -0.59
CA ALA A 23 0.25 -22.59 0.57
C ALA A 23 1.29 -21.63 1.16
N VAL A 24 2.13 -21.01 0.33
CA VAL A 24 3.10 -19.99 0.76
C VAL A 24 2.41 -18.78 1.36
N THR A 25 1.31 -18.30 0.77
CA THR A 25 0.58 -17.14 1.32
C THR A 25 -0.16 -17.43 2.63
N LEU A 26 -0.60 -18.67 2.84
CA LEU A 26 -1.29 -19.09 4.05
C LEU A 26 -0.34 -19.59 5.15
N LEU A 27 0.91 -19.89 4.79
CA LEU A 27 1.94 -20.37 5.73
C LEU A 27 2.10 -19.42 6.93
N PRO A 28 2.19 -18.08 6.77
CA PRO A 28 2.28 -17.20 7.92
C PRO A 28 1.12 -17.33 8.90
N ILE A 29 -0.11 -17.42 8.38
CA ILE A 29 -1.33 -17.54 9.20
C ILE A 29 -1.33 -18.87 9.93
N ALA A 30 -1.05 -19.97 9.22
CA ALA A 30 -1.02 -21.30 9.80
C ALA A 30 0.06 -21.41 10.90
N TYR A 31 1.25 -20.89 10.63
CA TYR A 31 2.35 -20.94 11.59
C TYR A 31 2.05 -20.13 12.86
N LEU A 32 1.54 -18.91 12.70
CA LEU A 32 1.17 -18.06 13.84
C LEU A 32 0.02 -18.66 14.64
N ALA A 33 -0.96 -19.30 13.97
CA ALA A 33 -2.02 -20.03 14.66
C ALA A 33 -1.46 -21.19 15.50
N VAL A 34 -0.53 -21.98 14.96
CA VAL A 34 0.12 -23.07 15.72
C VAL A 34 0.87 -22.52 16.94
N ARG A 35 1.64 -21.43 16.77
CA ARG A 35 2.38 -20.83 17.90
C ARG A 35 1.46 -20.20 18.94
N ALA A 36 0.44 -19.47 18.52
CA ALA A 36 -0.53 -18.87 19.43
C ALA A 36 -1.32 -19.95 20.20
N LEU A 37 -1.75 -21.03 19.55
CA LEU A 37 -2.44 -22.13 20.21
C LEU A 37 -1.52 -22.95 21.13
N GLY A 38 -0.24 -23.06 20.79
CA GLY A 38 0.77 -23.74 21.62
C GLY A 38 0.97 -23.12 23.00
N SER A 39 0.71 -21.81 23.14
CA SER A 39 0.81 -21.09 24.42
C SER A 39 -0.33 -21.38 25.42
N GLY A 40 -1.33 -22.18 25.02
CA GLY A 40 -2.38 -22.68 25.91
C GLY A 40 -3.18 -21.58 26.63
N SER A 41 -3.42 -21.79 27.93
CA SER A 41 -4.18 -20.85 28.79
C SER A 41 -3.44 -19.54 29.01
N GLU A 42 -2.10 -19.54 29.03
CA GLU A 42 -1.29 -18.34 29.22
C GLU A 42 -1.42 -17.37 28.04
N GLY A 43 -1.43 -17.90 26.81
CA GLY A 43 -1.69 -17.10 25.61
C GLY A 43 -3.06 -16.45 25.60
N LEU A 44 -4.08 -17.18 26.04
CA LEU A 44 -5.45 -16.68 26.13
C LEU A 44 -5.58 -15.62 27.23
N ALA A 45 -4.97 -15.84 28.40
CA ALA A 45 -4.90 -14.84 29.46
C ALA A 45 -4.17 -13.57 29.00
N TYR A 46 -3.08 -13.72 28.24
CA TYR A 46 -2.37 -12.58 27.66
C TYR A 46 -3.20 -11.84 26.61
N ALA A 47 -3.91 -12.55 25.73
CA ALA A 47 -4.78 -11.98 24.70
C ALA A 47 -5.92 -11.15 25.30
N LEU A 48 -6.46 -11.60 26.44
CA LEU A 48 -7.53 -10.92 27.18
C LEU A 48 -7.03 -9.92 28.23
N SER A 49 -5.71 -9.76 28.36
CA SER A 49 -5.15 -8.82 29.33
C SER A 49 -5.52 -7.37 29.00
N PRO A 50 -5.73 -6.50 30.00
CA PRO A 50 -6.08 -5.10 29.77
C PRO A 50 -5.07 -4.36 28.87
N ARG A 51 -3.79 -4.71 28.99
CA ARG A 51 -2.73 -4.14 28.16
C ARG A 51 -2.88 -4.54 26.70
N THR A 52 -3.15 -5.82 26.41
CA THR A 52 -3.35 -6.30 25.04
C THR A 52 -4.62 -5.71 24.42
N LEU A 53 -5.70 -5.63 25.19
CA LEU A 53 -6.95 -5.00 24.74
C LEU A 53 -6.77 -3.50 24.47
N ALA A 54 -5.93 -2.80 25.24
CA ALA A 54 -5.56 -1.42 24.95
C ALA A 54 -4.80 -1.29 23.62
N VAL A 55 -3.90 -2.22 23.29
CA VAL A 55 -3.20 -2.25 21.98
C VAL A 55 -4.17 -2.47 20.82
N VAL A 56 -5.15 -3.36 21.00
CA VAL A 56 -6.23 -3.59 20.03
C VAL A 56 -7.03 -2.29 19.81
N GLY A 57 -7.48 -1.67 20.90
CA GLY A 57 -8.22 -0.42 20.88
C GLY A 57 -7.44 0.72 20.22
N ASN A 58 -6.18 0.91 20.61
CA ASN A 58 -5.27 1.91 20.05
C ASN A 58 -5.10 1.76 18.54
N SER A 59 -4.91 0.52 18.07
CA SER A 59 -4.69 0.23 16.65
C SER A 59 -5.95 0.45 15.82
N ILE A 60 -7.11 0.03 16.31
CA ILE A 60 -8.40 0.26 15.66
C ILE A 60 -8.74 1.75 15.63
N ALA A 61 -8.53 2.45 16.75
CA ALA A 61 -8.76 3.89 16.85
C ALA A 61 -7.87 4.67 15.89
N LEU A 62 -6.58 4.33 15.81
CA LEU A 62 -5.64 4.94 14.87
C LEU A 62 -6.06 4.69 13.42
N ALA A 63 -6.40 3.45 13.07
CA ALA A 63 -6.83 3.11 11.72
C ALA A 63 -8.12 3.84 11.29
N ALA A 64 -9.10 3.94 12.19
CA ALA A 64 -10.33 4.67 11.96
C ALA A 64 -10.07 6.18 11.81
N ALA A 65 -9.28 6.77 12.71
CA ALA A 65 -8.93 8.20 12.66
C ALA A 65 -8.18 8.56 11.39
N VAL A 66 -7.21 7.74 10.98
CA VAL A 66 -6.48 7.91 9.71
C VAL A 66 -7.44 7.79 8.53
N ALA A 67 -8.29 6.78 8.46
CA ALA A 67 -9.20 6.59 7.33
C ALA A 67 -10.19 7.75 7.17
N ILE A 68 -10.78 8.21 8.27
CA ILE A 68 -11.71 9.35 8.28
C ILE A 68 -10.97 10.62 7.85
N SER A 69 -9.79 10.87 8.40
CA SER A 69 -9.02 12.09 8.11
C SER A 69 -8.47 12.09 6.68
N ALA A 70 -8.03 10.94 6.19
CA ALA A 70 -7.65 10.74 4.79
C ALA A 70 -8.83 11.04 3.84
N ALA A 71 -10.06 10.72 4.22
CA ALA A 71 -11.25 11.12 3.46
C ALA A 71 -11.53 12.62 3.54
N LEU A 72 -11.44 13.21 4.74
CA LEU A 72 -11.63 14.64 4.95
C LEU A 72 -10.60 15.49 4.21
N VAL A 73 -9.40 14.98 3.98
CA VAL A 73 -8.35 15.66 3.20
C VAL A 73 -8.43 15.30 1.71
N GLY A 74 -8.57 14.00 1.41
CA GLY A 74 -8.49 13.47 0.05
C GLY A 74 -9.69 13.83 -0.82
N VAL A 75 -10.90 13.89 -0.26
CA VAL A 75 -12.10 14.28 -1.02
C VAL A 75 -12.04 15.74 -1.46
N PRO A 76 -11.76 16.73 -0.58
CA PRO A 76 -11.55 18.11 -1.02
C PRO A 76 -10.42 18.27 -2.02
N PHE A 77 -9.27 17.60 -1.80
CA PHE A 77 -8.15 17.66 -2.74
C PHE A 77 -8.53 17.12 -4.13
N ALA A 78 -9.22 15.98 -4.19
CA ALA A 78 -9.73 15.41 -5.44
C ALA A 78 -10.74 16.35 -6.11
N TRP A 79 -11.66 16.93 -5.35
CA TRP A 79 -12.66 17.87 -5.87
C TRP A 79 -12.03 19.14 -6.45
N LEU A 80 -11.11 19.77 -5.71
CA LEU A 80 -10.41 20.98 -6.13
C LEU A 80 -9.63 20.76 -7.44
N THR A 81 -8.91 19.64 -7.54
CA THR A 81 -8.07 19.35 -8.71
C THR A 81 -8.85 18.89 -9.95
N THR A 82 -10.14 18.54 -9.81
CA THR A 82 -10.96 18.01 -10.91
C THR A 82 -12.13 18.91 -11.32
N ARG A 83 -12.92 19.39 -10.36
CA ARG A 83 -14.20 20.07 -10.60
C ARG A 83 -14.11 21.59 -10.54
N THR A 84 -12.94 22.16 -10.27
CA THR A 84 -12.79 23.62 -10.08
C THR A 84 -11.75 24.24 -11.03
N THR A 85 -11.74 25.58 -11.12
CA THR A 85 -10.73 26.36 -11.85
C THR A 85 -9.48 26.65 -11.01
N LEU A 86 -9.03 25.69 -10.19
CA LEU A 86 -7.82 25.84 -9.38
C LEU A 86 -6.60 26.19 -10.26
N PRO A 87 -5.87 27.28 -9.98
CA PRO A 87 -4.69 27.62 -10.75
C PRO A 87 -3.60 26.57 -10.51
N LEU A 88 -2.81 26.27 -11.54
CA LEU A 88 -1.78 25.22 -11.52
C LEU A 88 -2.29 23.82 -11.12
N ARG A 89 -3.57 23.49 -11.37
CA ARG A 89 -4.18 22.19 -11.01
C ARG A 89 -3.36 20.94 -11.34
N ARG A 90 -2.59 20.96 -12.44
CA ARG A 90 -1.72 19.85 -12.85
C ARG A 90 -0.52 19.69 -11.93
N PHE A 91 0.10 20.80 -11.52
CA PHE A 91 1.17 20.81 -10.54
C PHE A 91 0.65 20.27 -9.20
N TRP A 92 -0.46 20.81 -8.70
CA TRP A 92 -1.04 20.37 -7.44
C TRP A 92 -1.41 18.89 -7.44
N LEU A 93 -1.97 18.38 -8.54
CA LEU A 93 -2.26 16.96 -8.70
C LEU A 93 -0.99 16.10 -8.52
N VAL A 94 0.09 16.43 -9.23
CA VAL A 94 1.33 15.67 -9.18
C VAL A 94 1.97 15.82 -7.80
N ALA A 95 2.19 17.06 -7.36
CA ALA A 95 2.85 17.35 -6.09
C ALA A 95 2.08 16.79 -4.89
N GLY A 96 0.75 16.92 -4.85
CA GLY A 96 -0.08 16.35 -3.78
C GLY A 96 -0.27 14.83 -3.88
N SER A 97 0.11 14.19 -4.98
CA SER A 97 0.19 12.72 -5.04
C SER A 97 1.51 12.17 -4.51
N LEU A 98 2.57 12.97 -4.47
CA LEU A 98 3.90 12.53 -4.01
C LEU A 98 3.98 12.11 -2.53
N PRO A 99 3.16 12.59 -1.57
CA PRO A 99 3.24 12.14 -0.18
C PRO A 99 3.14 10.61 -0.02
N MET A 100 2.29 9.91 -0.76
CA MET A 100 2.21 8.43 -0.65
C MET A 100 3.48 7.71 -1.13
N VAL A 101 4.36 8.44 -1.82
CA VAL A 101 5.64 7.92 -2.26
C VAL A 101 6.63 7.89 -1.10
N ILE A 102 6.56 8.87 -0.20
CA ILE A 102 7.45 8.98 0.95
C ILE A 102 7.04 7.92 1.99
N PRO A 103 7.95 6.99 2.37
CA PRO A 103 7.66 6.03 3.42
C PRO A 103 7.35 6.73 4.75
N SER A 104 6.43 6.15 5.51
CA SER A 104 5.96 6.67 6.78
C SER A 104 7.07 6.84 7.83
N TYR A 105 8.09 5.98 7.86
CA TYR A 105 9.23 6.12 8.78
C TYR A 105 10.07 7.37 8.46
N ILE A 106 10.28 7.68 7.17
CA ILE A 106 10.95 8.92 6.76
C ILE A 106 10.08 10.11 7.15
N GLY A 107 8.79 10.04 6.83
CA GLY A 107 7.82 11.07 7.17
C GLY A 107 7.75 11.38 8.67
N ALA A 108 7.66 10.36 9.50
CA ALA A 108 7.60 10.49 10.96
C ALA A 108 8.89 11.05 11.55
N MET A 109 10.05 10.64 11.02
CA MET A 109 11.33 11.21 11.43
C MET A 109 11.42 12.69 11.08
N ILE A 110 11.02 13.08 9.87
CA ILE A 110 10.97 14.49 9.46
C ILE A 110 10.00 15.27 10.34
N PHE A 111 8.87 14.68 10.72
CA PHE A 111 7.93 15.30 11.65
C PHE A 111 8.55 15.51 13.03
N ILE A 112 9.33 14.55 13.54
CA ILE A 112 10.07 14.71 14.80
C ILE A 112 11.12 15.81 14.67
N ALA A 113 11.85 15.87 13.55
CA ALA A 113 12.85 16.90 13.31
C ALA A 113 12.24 18.30 13.11
N ALA A 114 11.04 18.39 12.56
CA ALA A 114 10.37 19.66 12.30
C ALA A 114 9.57 20.15 13.51
N PHE A 115 8.78 19.27 14.14
CA PHE A 115 7.78 19.61 15.15
C PHE A 115 8.07 19.02 16.54
N GLY A 116 9.21 18.36 16.71
CA GLY A 116 9.65 17.89 18.02
C GLY A 116 10.03 19.05 18.96
N PRO A 117 10.25 18.77 20.25
CA PRO A 117 10.55 19.80 21.26
C PRO A 117 11.77 20.68 20.96
N ARG A 118 12.73 20.16 20.18
CA ARG A 118 13.93 20.88 19.69
C ARG A 118 13.98 20.86 18.16
N GLY A 119 12.82 20.93 17.52
CA GLY A 119 12.68 20.89 16.07
C GLY A 119 12.69 22.27 15.45
N LEU A 120 12.74 22.30 14.12
CA LEU A 120 12.78 23.53 13.32
C LEU A 120 11.66 24.53 13.69
N ALA A 121 10.44 24.06 13.98
CA ALA A 121 9.34 24.92 14.37
C ALA A 121 9.54 25.54 15.76
N ALA A 122 10.17 24.82 16.70
CA ALA A 122 10.49 25.36 18.02
C ALA A 122 11.52 26.49 17.89
N ASP A 123 12.56 26.27 17.08
CA ASP A 123 13.61 27.27 16.84
C ASP A 123 13.05 28.54 16.17
N LEU A 124 12.12 28.40 15.23
CA LEU A 124 11.49 29.53 14.53
C LEU A 124 10.49 30.30 15.40
N LEU A 125 9.83 29.64 16.35
CA LEU A 125 8.81 30.24 17.20
C LEU A 125 9.36 30.73 18.55
N ALA A 126 10.57 30.30 18.93
CA ALA A 126 11.25 30.77 20.14
C ALA A 126 11.38 32.31 20.19
N PRO A 127 11.74 33.03 19.10
CA PRO A 127 11.76 34.50 19.09
C PRO A 127 10.38 35.15 19.29
N LEU A 128 9.29 34.41 19.05
CA LEU A 128 7.90 34.86 19.24
C LEU A 128 7.36 34.55 20.64
N GLY A 129 8.21 34.08 21.56
CA GLY A 129 7.82 33.74 22.94
C GLY A 129 7.13 32.38 23.09
N VAL A 130 7.18 31.52 22.08
CA VAL A 130 6.61 30.16 22.17
C VAL A 130 7.68 29.22 22.73
N GLU A 131 7.60 28.95 24.04
CA GLU A 131 8.62 28.14 24.73
C GLU A 131 8.46 26.63 24.52
N LYS A 132 7.23 26.14 24.30
CA LYS A 132 6.94 24.71 24.16
C LYS A 132 5.87 24.45 23.10
N LEU A 133 6.23 23.61 22.13
CA LEU A 133 5.27 23.03 21.20
C LEU A 133 4.54 21.83 21.83
N PRO A 134 3.28 21.55 21.42
CA PRO A 134 2.60 20.32 21.79
C PRO A 134 3.46 19.09 21.43
N PRO A 135 3.48 18.04 22.27
CA PRO A 135 4.26 16.86 21.99
C PRO A 135 3.76 16.19 20.70
N ILE A 136 4.66 16.02 19.73
CA ILE A 136 4.36 15.30 18.48
C ILE A 136 4.31 13.78 18.70
N TYR A 137 4.84 13.26 19.81
CA TYR A 137 4.81 11.83 20.12
C TYR A 137 3.40 11.33 20.49
N GLY A 138 3.22 10.01 20.46
CA GLY A 138 1.98 9.33 20.80
C GLY A 138 1.00 9.28 19.63
N PHE A 139 -0.30 9.23 19.98
CA PHE A 139 -1.39 9.07 19.01
C PHE A 139 -1.41 10.19 17.96
N VAL A 140 -1.23 11.45 18.40
CA VAL A 140 -1.39 12.63 17.54
C VAL A 140 -0.38 12.64 16.40
N GLY A 141 0.92 12.46 16.67
CA GLY A 141 1.92 12.41 15.60
C GLY A 141 1.79 11.19 14.71
N ALA A 142 1.45 10.03 15.27
CA ALA A 142 1.21 8.83 14.47
C ALA A 142 0.03 9.05 13.51
N TRP A 143 -1.09 9.57 14.02
CA TRP A 143 -2.29 9.86 13.24
C TRP A 143 -2.03 10.92 12.16
N LEU A 144 -1.41 12.05 12.50
CA LEU A 144 -1.13 13.12 11.54
C LEU A 144 -0.12 12.69 10.47
N SER A 145 0.96 12.03 10.88
CA SER A 145 1.99 11.54 9.96
C SER A 145 1.37 10.54 8.98
N ILE A 146 0.71 9.49 9.46
CA ILE A 146 0.12 8.48 8.58
C ILE A 146 -0.93 9.12 7.67
N THR A 147 -1.84 9.95 8.20
CA THR A 147 -2.88 10.62 7.39
C THR A 147 -2.28 11.40 6.22
N LEU A 148 -1.21 12.17 6.46
CA LEU A 148 -0.58 12.99 5.43
C LEU A 148 0.04 12.16 4.30
N PHE A 149 0.60 11.01 4.63
CA PHE A 149 1.21 10.13 3.62
C PHE A 149 0.19 9.13 3.02
N THR A 150 -1.00 8.96 3.60
CA THR A 150 -2.03 8.04 3.07
C THR A 150 -3.25 8.70 2.43
N TYR A 151 -3.49 10.00 2.61
CA TYR A 151 -4.63 10.67 1.96
C TYR A 151 -4.69 10.49 0.43
N PRO A 152 -3.57 10.35 -0.32
CA PRO A 152 -3.63 10.12 -1.76
C PRO A 152 -4.33 8.79 -2.13
N PHE A 153 -4.34 7.79 -1.22
CA PHE A 153 -5.09 6.55 -1.41
C PHE A 153 -6.61 6.77 -1.44
N VAL A 154 -7.12 7.87 -0.86
CA VAL A 154 -8.51 8.31 -1.03
C VAL A 154 -8.65 9.25 -2.21
N ALA A 155 -7.75 10.22 -2.33
CA ALA A 155 -7.87 11.26 -3.34
C ALA A 155 -7.88 10.71 -4.78
N LEU A 156 -7.04 9.73 -5.10
CA LEU A 156 -6.92 9.22 -6.47
C LEU A 156 -8.13 8.41 -6.93
N PRO A 157 -8.66 7.42 -6.17
CA PRO A 157 -9.91 6.75 -6.54
C PRO A 157 -11.10 7.70 -6.61
N VAL A 158 -11.24 8.63 -5.66
CA VAL A 158 -12.33 9.62 -5.67
C VAL A 158 -12.22 10.52 -6.89
N ARG A 159 -11.01 10.95 -7.25
CA ARG A 159 -10.76 11.70 -8.49
C ARG A 159 -11.13 10.90 -9.73
N ALA A 160 -10.75 9.63 -9.81
CA ALA A 160 -11.10 8.77 -10.94
C ALA A 160 -12.63 8.64 -11.06
N ALA A 161 -13.33 8.46 -9.96
CA ALA A 161 -14.79 8.44 -9.94
C ALA A 161 -15.38 9.78 -10.41
N LEU A 162 -14.88 10.92 -9.91
CA LEU A 162 -15.33 12.25 -10.33
C LEU A 162 -15.17 12.52 -11.83
N LEU A 163 -14.14 11.96 -12.46
CA LEU A 163 -13.87 12.09 -13.89
C LEU A 163 -14.75 11.17 -14.75
N ASN A 164 -15.17 10.03 -14.20
CA ASN A 164 -15.97 9.02 -14.90
C ASN A 164 -17.49 9.20 -14.70
N THR A 165 -17.91 10.02 -13.74
CA THR A 165 -19.33 10.36 -13.52
C THR A 165 -19.86 11.26 -14.65
N ASP A 166 -21.03 10.89 -15.20
CA ASP A 166 -21.74 11.69 -16.21
C ASP A 166 -22.27 13.01 -15.62
N PRO A 167 -21.84 14.19 -16.14
CA PRO A 167 -22.35 15.48 -15.70
C PRO A 167 -23.88 15.64 -15.86
N ALA A 168 -24.54 14.87 -16.72
CA ALA A 168 -25.97 14.96 -16.98
C ALA A 168 -26.82 14.75 -15.72
N GLN A 169 -26.37 13.90 -14.79
CA GLN A 169 -27.08 13.67 -13.53
C GLN A 169 -27.06 14.90 -12.61
N GLU A 170 -25.93 15.62 -12.59
CA GLU A 170 -25.80 16.88 -11.83
C GLU A 170 -26.58 18.02 -12.51
N GLU A 171 -26.63 18.04 -13.84
CA GLU A 171 -27.43 18.99 -14.61
C GLU A 171 -28.93 18.78 -14.40
N ALA A 172 -29.42 17.54 -14.49
CA ALA A 172 -30.81 17.19 -14.22
C ALA A 172 -31.23 17.59 -12.79
N ALA A 173 -30.39 17.29 -11.81
CA ALA A 173 -30.61 17.69 -10.42
C ALA A 173 -30.72 19.22 -10.27
N ARG A 174 -29.88 19.98 -10.97
CA ARG A 174 -29.96 21.45 -10.99
C ARG A 174 -31.23 21.96 -11.69
N SER A 175 -31.67 21.32 -12.78
CA SER A 175 -32.92 21.65 -13.46
C SER A 175 -34.16 21.40 -12.60
N LEU A 176 -34.08 20.44 -11.67
CA LEU A 176 -35.11 20.20 -10.64
C LEU A 176 -35.04 21.18 -9.45
N GLY A 177 -34.24 22.24 -9.54
CA GLY A 177 -34.15 23.30 -8.53
C GLY A 177 -33.12 23.05 -7.42
N LEU A 178 -32.35 21.96 -7.46
CA LEU A 178 -31.32 21.72 -6.45
C LEU A 178 -30.13 22.68 -6.61
N ARG A 179 -29.78 23.35 -5.50
CA ARG A 179 -28.57 24.18 -5.40
C ARG A 179 -27.32 23.30 -5.44
N ARG A 180 -26.17 23.85 -5.86
CA ARG A 180 -24.88 23.11 -5.97
C ARG A 180 -24.50 22.32 -4.73
N ARG A 181 -24.73 22.87 -3.52
CA ARG A 181 -24.48 22.18 -2.25
C ARG A 181 -25.37 20.94 -2.11
N ALA A 182 -26.66 21.06 -2.42
CA ALA A 182 -27.59 19.93 -2.38
C ALA A 182 -27.22 18.86 -3.42
N VAL A 183 -26.86 19.28 -4.64
CA VAL A 183 -26.36 18.36 -5.69
C VAL A 183 -25.13 17.59 -5.20
N PHE A 184 -24.16 18.26 -4.57
CA PHE A 184 -22.99 17.58 -4.02
C PHE A 184 -23.38 16.51 -2.98
N TRP A 185 -24.20 16.84 -1.98
CA TRP A 185 -24.53 15.92 -0.89
C TRP A 185 -25.51 14.81 -1.29
N GLN A 186 -26.44 15.09 -2.21
CA GLN A 186 -27.52 14.17 -2.58
C GLN A 186 -27.24 13.37 -3.86
N VAL A 187 -26.40 13.88 -4.75
CA VAL A 187 -26.13 13.25 -6.06
C VAL A 187 -24.66 12.83 -6.14
N THR A 188 -23.73 13.78 -6.02
CA THR A 188 -22.32 13.48 -6.27
C THR A 188 -21.71 12.61 -5.17
N LEU A 189 -21.82 12.97 -3.89
CA LEU A 189 -21.20 12.24 -2.79
C LEU A 189 -21.69 10.78 -2.69
N PRO A 190 -23.01 10.48 -2.82
CA PRO A 190 -23.48 9.10 -2.87
C PRO A 190 -22.84 8.28 -4.00
N GLN A 191 -22.63 8.88 -5.17
CA GLN A 191 -21.94 8.22 -6.30
C GLN A 191 -20.45 7.99 -6.02
N LEU A 192 -19.82 8.85 -5.21
CA LEU A 192 -18.42 8.70 -4.81
C LEU A 192 -18.23 7.67 -3.68
N ARG A 193 -19.29 7.24 -2.98
CA ARG A 193 -19.19 6.32 -1.83
C ARG A 193 -18.39 5.04 -2.12
N PRO A 194 -18.53 4.35 -3.28
CA PRO A 194 -17.73 3.15 -3.55
C PRO A 194 -16.24 3.44 -3.64
N ALA A 195 -15.86 4.51 -4.34
CA ALA A 195 -14.47 4.94 -4.48
C ALA A 195 -13.89 5.44 -3.15
N LEU A 196 -14.70 6.18 -2.39
CA LEU A 196 -14.37 6.66 -1.05
C LEU A 196 -14.13 5.49 -0.08
N ALA A 197 -15.04 4.51 -0.04
CA ALA A 197 -14.92 3.33 0.81
C ALA A 197 -13.67 2.51 0.47
N ALA A 198 -13.38 2.32 -0.83
CA ALA A 198 -12.16 1.65 -1.27
C ALA A 198 -10.89 2.39 -0.81
N GLY A 199 -10.84 3.72 -0.97
CA GLY A 199 -9.69 4.51 -0.53
C GLY A 199 -9.52 4.57 0.99
N MET A 200 -10.63 4.67 1.73
CA MET A 200 -10.63 4.64 3.20
C MET A 200 -10.17 3.28 3.72
N LEU A 201 -10.63 2.18 3.09
CA LEU A 201 -10.16 0.83 3.41
C LEU A 201 -8.64 0.73 3.22
N LEU A 202 -8.12 1.17 2.07
CA LEU A 202 -6.67 1.14 1.80
C LEU A 202 -5.88 1.94 2.83
N SER A 203 -6.38 3.12 3.22
CA SER A 203 -5.75 3.96 4.25
C SER A 203 -5.77 3.30 5.63
N ALA A 204 -6.88 2.66 6.01
CA ALA A 204 -6.99 1.92 7.27
C ALA A 204 -6.05 0.70 7.33
N LEU A 205 -6.00 -0.08 6.24
CA LEU A 205 -5.11 -1.24 6.12
C LEU A 205 -3.63 -0.83 6.15
N TYR A 206 -3.30 0.31 5.54
CA TYR A 206 -1.97 0.89 5.64
C TYR A 206 -1.64 1.26 7.09
N ALA A 207 -2.53 1.99 7.78
CA ALA A 207 -2.32 2.41 9.17
C ALA A 207 -2.14 1.21 10.13
N LEU A 208 -2.93 0.15 9.98
CA LEU A 208 -2.79 -1.08 10.78
C LEU A 208 -1.47 -1.82 10.50
N SER A 209 -0.95 -1.70 9.28
CA SER A 209 0.29 -2.33 8.86
C SER A 209 1.52 -1.46 9.07
N ASP A 210 1.33 -0.20 9.48
CA ASP A 210 2.40 0.77 9.60
C ASP A 210 3.25 0.46 10.83
N PHE A 211 4.55 0.27 10.63
CA PHE A 211 5.50 0.10 11.71
C PHE A 211 6.29 1.38 11.97
N GLY A 212 6.72 2.05 10.89
CA GLY A 212 7.66 3.16 10.93
C GLY A 212 7.18 4.34 11.77
N ALA A 213 5.99 4.87 11.46
CA ALA A 213 5.51 6.06 12.12
C ALA A 213 5.13 5.78 13.58
N VAL A 214 4.42 4.68 13.85
CA VAL A 214 4.02 4.34 15.22
C VAL A 214 5.20 4.02 16.13
N ALA A 215 6.26 3.39 15.60
CA ALA A 215 7.47 3.11 16.36
C ALA A 215 8.22 4.40 16.73
N LEU A 216 8.45 5.29 15.75
CA LEU A 216 9.14 6.57 15.98
C LEU A 216 8.33 7.52 16.87
N MET A 217 7.01 7.56 16.69
CA MET A 217 6.12 8.36 17.53
C MET A 217 5.91 7.73 18.92
N ARG A 218 6.45 6.53 19.17
CA ARG A 218 6.30 5.82 20.44
C ARG A 218 4.83 5.57 20.81
N PHE A 219 4.02 5.20 19.83
CA PHE A 219 2.61 4.85 20.03
C PHE A 219 2.42 3.33 20.04
N ASP A 220 1.75 2.81 21.06
CA ASP A 220 1.54 1.37 21.28
C ASP A 220 0.40 0.81 20.41
N ALA A 221 0.64 0.79 19.09
CA ALA A 221 -0.12 0.05 18.10
C ALA A 221 0.44 -1.37 17.93
N PHE A 222 -0.34 -2.27 17.31
CA PHE A 222 0.02 -3.68 17.14
C PHE A 222 1.43 -3.87 16.60
N THR A 223 1.79 -3.24 15.48
CA THR A 223 3.08 -3.41 14.82
C THR A 223 4.26 -3.06 15.72
N ARG A 224 4.18 -1.94 16.45
CA ARG A 224 5.23 -1.56 17.42
C ARG A 224 5.33 -2.60 18.54
N VAL A 225 4.21 -2.94 19.18
CA VAL A 225 4.22 -3.84 20.34
C VAL A 225 4.66 -5.26 19.94
N ILE A 226 4.21 -5.76 18.79
CA ILE A 226 4.67 -7.03 18.21
C ILE A 226 6.20 -7.02 18.03
N TYR A 227 6.74 -5.95 17.44
CA TYR A 227 8.19 -5.82 17.22
C TYR A 227 8.96 -5.77 18.55
N THR A 228 8.48 -5.02 19.55
CA THR A 228 9.09 -4.94 20.88
C THR A 228 9.04 -6.27 21.63
N GLN A 229 7.93 -7.02 21.57
CA GLN A 229 7.85 -8.35 22.19
C GLN A 229 8.85 -9.32 21.58
N TYR A 230 9.02 -9.27 20.25
CA TYR A 230 9.97 -10.12 19.55
C TYR A 230 11.44 -9.74 19.79
N THR A 231 11.79 -8.45 19.65
CA THR A 231 13.20 -8.00 19.68
C THR A 231 13.70 -7.66 21.07
N SER A 232 12.87 -7.07 21.93
CA SER A 232 13.29 -6.58 23.25
C SER A 232 12.95 -7.57 24.37
N SER A 233 11.81 -8.25 24.27
CA SER A 233 11.37 -9.22 25.28
C SER A 233 11.70 -10.68 24.92
N PHE A 234 12.18 -10.93 23.70
CA PHE A 234 12.46 -12.27 23.15
C PHE A 234 11.28 -13.26 23.30
N ASP A 235 10.06 -12.74 23.44
CA ASP A 235 8.85 -13.51 23.69
C ASP A 235 8.11 -13.75 22.38
N ARG A 236 8.48 -14.87 21.75
CA ARG A 236 7.98 -15.26 20.42
C ARG A 236 6.51 -15.66 20.45
N GLU A 237 6.03 -16.18 21.57
CA GLU A 237 4.65 -16.65 21.71
C GLU A 237 3.70 -15.47 21.85
N ARG A 238 4.01 -14.51 22.73
CA ARG A 238 3.21 -13.27 22.86
C ARG A 238 3.21 -12.45 21.57
N ALA A 239 4.35 -12.38 20.88
CA ALA A 239 4.43 -11.76 19.57
C ALA A 239 3.50 -12.47 18.54
N ALA A 240 3.44 -13.80 18.56
CA ALA A 240 2.56 -14.57 17.69
C ALA A 240 1.06 -14.35 18.01
N VAL A 241 0.69 -14.28 19.29
CA VAL A 241 -0.69 -13.95 19.72
C VAL A 241 -1.11 -12.58 19.19
N LEU A 242 -0.30 -11.53 19.41
CA LEU A 242 -0.60 -10.19 18.90
C LEU A 242 -0.66 -10.13 17.38
N ALA A 243 0.25 -10.83 16.69
CA ALA A 243 0.26 -10.92 15.23
C ALA A 243 -1.02 -11.60 14.69
N LEU A 244 -1.49 -12.67 15.34
CA LEU A 244 -2.73 -13.33 14.97
C LEU A 244 -3.96 -12.44 15.21
N MET A 245 -3.99 -11.68 16.32
CA MET A 245 -5.05 -10.70 16.59
C MET A 245 -5.07 -9.59 15.53
N LEU A 246 -3.91 -9.08 15.12
CA LEU A 246 -3.80 -8.09 14.04
C LEU A 246 -4.33 -8.66 12.71
N VAL A 247 -4.00 -9.92 12.37
CA VAL A 247 -4.58 -10.60 11.20
C VAL A 247 -6.09 -10.71 11.32
N ALA A 248 -6.62 -11.10 12.48
CA ALA A 248 -8.05 -11.21 12.72
C ALA A 248 -8.78 -9.87 12.52
N VAL A 249 -8.24 -8.77 13.05
CA VAL A 249 -8.78 -7.41 12.85
C VAL A 249 -8.73 -7.02 11.38
N THR A 250 -7.62 -7.28 10.69
CA THR A 250 -7.46 -6.94 9.26
C THR A 250 -8.43 -7.72 8.38
N VAL A 251 -8.60 -9.03 8.65
CA VAL A 251 -9.60 -9.88 7.96
C VAL A 251 -11.02 -9.40 8.27
N ALA A 252 -11.33 -9.03 9.51
CA ALA A 252 -12.65 -8.53 9.89
C ALA A 252 -13.02 -7.25 9.11
N ILE A 253 -12.08 -6.31 8.99
CA ILE A 253 -12.26 -5.08 8.20
C ILE A 253 -12.48 -5.40 6.72
N LEU A 254 -11.69 -6.31 6.13
CA LEU A 254 -11.86 -6.74 4.74
C LEU A 254 -13.21 -7.45 4.49
N VAL A 255 -13.66 -8.27 5.43
CA VAL A 255 -14.97 -8.95 5.34
C VAL A 255 -16.11 -7.94 5.45
N LEU A 256 -15.99 -6.97 6.36
CA LEU A 256 -16.97 -5.91 6.52
C LEU A 256 -17.08 -5.06 5.25
N GLU A 257 -15.95 -4.65 4.68
CA GLU A 257 -15.93 -3.91 3.41
C GLU A 257 -16.61 -4.70 2.30
N ARG A 258 -16.24 -5.98 2.09
CA ARG A 258 -16.86 -6.82 1.05
C ARG A 258 -18.38 -6.95 1.21
N ARG A 259 -18.89 -6.97 2.44
CA ARG A 259 -20.33 -7.03 2.72
C ARG A 259 -21.02 -5.71 2.41
N VAL A 260 -20.41 -4.57 2.75
CA VAL A 260 -20.94 -3.23 2.48
C VAL A 260 -20.90 -2.91 0.99
N SER A 261 -19.78 -3.17 0.32
CA SER A 261 -19.59 -2.93 -1.12
C SER A 261 -20.52 -3.78 -1.99
N ARG A 262 -20.91 -4.99 -1.55
CA ARG A 262 -21.91 -5.82 -2.24
C ARG A 262 -23.35 -5.30 -2.13
N ARG A 263 -23.70 -4.61 -1.03
CA ARG A 263 -25.04 -4.04 -0.82
C ARG A 263 -25.23 -2.71 -1.54
N GLY A 264 -24.15 -1.95 -1.76
CA GLY A 264 -24.15 -0.70 -2.52
C GLY A 264 -23.96 -0.86 -4.03
N GLY A 265 -23.93 -2.09 -4.54
CA GLY A 265 -23.68 -2.45 -5.94
C GLY A 265 -24.82 -2.14 -6.89
N GLY A 266 -25.35 -0.92 -6.86
CA GLY A 266 -25.97 -0.35 -8.05
C GLY A 266 -24.88 -0.30 -9.12
N ASN A 267 -25.03 -1.11 -10.17
CA ASN A 267 -24.19 -1.03 -11.37
C ASN A 267 -24.33 0.38 -11.95
N TYR A 268 -23.51 1.33 -11.48
CA TYR A 268 -23.24 2.56 -12.20
C TYR A 268 -22.41 2.14 -13.42
N ARG A 269 -23.11 1.65 -14.45
CA ARG A 269 -22.56 1.53 -15.79
C ARG A 269 -21.99 2.90 -16.10
N ALA A 270 -20.67 2.99 -16.20
CA ALA A 270 -20.06 3.97 -17.08
C ALA A 270 -20.72 3.71 -18.44
N GLY A 271 -21.69 4.54 -18.81
CA GLY A 271 -22.33 4.42 -20.10
C GLY A 271 -21.25 4.43 -21.17
N THR A 272 -21.38 3.60 -22.18
CA THR A 272 -20.51 3.61 -23.37
C THR A 272 -20.70 4.88 -24.22
N GLY A 273 -21.31 5.93 -23.66
CA GLY A 273 -21.49 7.22 -24.32
C GLY A 273 -20.22 8.05 -24.29
N CYS A 274 -20.11 9.03 -25.18
CA CYS A 274 -19.01 9.99 -25.16
C CYS A 274 -18.94 10.69 -23.80
N ALA A 275 -17.82 10.55 -23.09
CA ALA A 275 -17.59 11.23 -21.82
C ALA A 275 -17.69 12.75 -22.02
N ARG A 276 -18.79 13.35 -21.58
CA ARG A 276 -18.96 14.80 -21.60
C ARG A 276 -18.08 15.40 -20.51
N ARG A 277 -17.23 16.37 -20.86
CA ARG A 277 -16.40 17.07 -19.86
C ARG A 277 -17.29 17.95 -18.99
N SER A 278 -17.25 17.74 -17.67
CA SER A 278 -17.90 18.64 -16.72
C SER A 278 -17.33 20.06 -16.85
N VAL A 279 -18.18 21.08 -16.89
CA VAL A 279 -17.74 22.48 -16.87
C VAL A 279 -17.15 22.80 -15.48
N PRO A 280 -15.88 23.26 -15.39
CA PRO A 280 -15.25 23.51 -14.10
C PRO A 280 -15.89 24.70 -13.39
N ILE A 281 -16.04 24.57 -12.06
CA ILE A 281 -16.59 25.60 -11.18
C ILE A 281 -15.54 26.69 -10.94
N ARG A 282 -15.88 27.93 -11.28
CA ARG A 282 -15.04 29.11 -10.99
C ARG A 282 -14.98 29.35 -9.47
N LEU A 283 -13.76 29.41 -8.93
CA LEU A 283 -13.54 29.58 -7.48
C LEU A 283 -13.69 31.03 -6.98
N GLY A 284 -13.34 32.03 -7.79
CA GLY A 284 -13.32 33.43 -7.35
C GLY A 284 -12.48 33.61 -6.08
N VAL A 285 -13.05 34.25 -5.04
CA VAL A 285 -12.38 34.48 -3.74
C VAL A 285 -11.99 33.17 -3.02
N TRP A 286 -12.70 32.06 -3.28
CA TRP A 286 -12.38 30.75 -2.73
C TRP A 286 -11.11 30.13 -3.33
N ALA A 287 -10.49 30.76 -4.33
CA ALA A 287 -9.20 30.34 -4.85
C ALA A 287 -8.09 30.45 -3.80
N ILE A 288 -8.13 31.46 -2.92
CA ILE A 288 -7.12 31.69 -1.89
C ILE A 288 -7.10 30.55 -0.86
N PRO A 289 -8.20 30.21 -0.16
CA PRO A 289 -8.19 29.10 0.79
C PRO A 289 -7.95 27.76 0.11
N ALA A 290 -8.40 27.56 -1.13
CA ALA A 290 -8.11 26.35 -1.90
C ALA A 290 -6.61 26.22 -2.20
N LEU A 291 -5.94 27.31 -2.56
CA LEU A 291 -4.49 27.32 -2.75
C LEU A 291 -3.74 27.13 -1.44
N LEU A 292 -4.15 27.80 -0.37
CA LEU A 292 -3.55 27.64 0.95
C LEU A 292 -3.60 26.17 1.40
N PHE A 293 -4.74 25.51 1.20
CA PHE A 293 -4.90 24.08 1.47
C PHE A 293 -3.91 23.23 0.64
N CYS A 294 -3.79 23.47 -0.66
CA CYS A 294 -2.85 22.75 -1.51
C CYS A 294 -1.38 23.04 -1.15
N VAL A 295 -1.04 24.29 -0.85
CA VAL A 295 0.29 24.73 -0.39
C VAL A 295 0.63 24.04 0.93
N LEU A 296 -0.29 23.98 1.89
CA LEU A 296 -0.07 23.31 3.17
C LEU A 296 0.17 21.81 2.97
N LEU A 297 -0.66 21.14 2.17
CA LEU A 297 -0.52 19.70 1.91
C LEU A 297 0.80 19.36 1.23
N VAL A 298 1.18 20.10 0.18
CA VAL A 298 2.43 19.86 -0.55
C VAL A 298 3.63 20.34 0.26
N GLY A 299 3.48 21.45 0.98
CA GLY A 299 4.49 22.05 1.84
C GLY A 299 4.91 21.08 2.93
N VAL A 300 3.95 20.59 3.73
CA VAL A 300 4.24 19.66 4.83
C VAL A 300 4.51 18.24 4.31
N GLY A 301 3.80 17.80 3.27
CA GLY A 301 3.89 16.42 2.78
C GLY A 301 5.05 16.13 1.83
N VAL A 302 5.68 17.15 1.23
CA VAL A 302 6.75 16.98 0.24
C VAL A 302 7.89 17.96 0.46
N ALA A 303 7.59 19.27 0.45
CA ALA A 303 8.64 20.29 0.49
C ALA A 303 9.45 20.25 1.79
N LEU A 304 8.77 20.04 2.92
CA LEU A 304 9.40 19.91 4.23
C LEU A 304 10.30 18.65 4.31
N PRO A 305 9.84 17.43 3.99
CA PRO A 305 10.72 16.26 3.90
C PRO A 305 11.92 16.45 2.97
N VAL A 306 11.69 16.90 1.74
CA VAL A 306 12.77 17.05 0.75
C VAL A 306 13.75 18.15 1.18
N GLY A 307 13.25 19.27 1.70
CA GLY A 307 14.06 20.39 2.17
C GLY A 307 14.91 20.03 3.38
N LEU A 308 14.34 19.35 4.38
CA LEU A 308 15.09 18.92 5.57
C LEU A 308 16.15 17.88 5.21
N LEU A 309 15.81 16.86 4.42
CA LEU A 309 16.79 15.88 3.96
C LEU A 309 17.90 16.55 3.14
N GLY A 310 17.56 17.47 2.23
CA GLY A 310 18.55 18.24 1.47
C GLY A 310 19.47 19.06 2.37
N SER A 311 18.91 19.69 3.41
CA SER A 311 19.70 20.47 4.37
C SER A 311 20.65 19.61 5.21
N TRP A 312 20.27 18.38 5.54
CA TRP A 312 21.14 17.43 6.24
C TRP A 312 22.25 16.90 5.33
N LEU A 313 21.94 16.66 4.06
CA LEU A 313 22.92 16.26 3.06
C LEU A 313 24.00 17.35 2.88
N LEU A 314 23.58 18.60 2.69
CA LEU A 314 24.49 19.73 2.51
C LEU A 314 25.35 19.99 3.75
N ARG A 315 24.76 19.94 4.95
CA ARG A 315 25.50 20.10 6.21
C ARG A 315 26.47 18.95 6.48
N GLY A 316 26.07 17.71 6.19
CA GLY A 316 26.94 16.54 6.29
C GLY A 316 28.15 16.66 5.35
N ALA A 317 27.93 17.05 4.10
CA ALA A 317 28.99 17.27 3.14
C ALA A 317 29.95 18.40 3.55
N ALA A 318 29.42 19.49 4.12
CA ALA A 318 30.23 20.63 4.58
C ALA A 318 31.17 20.29 5.74
N VAL A 319 30.80 19.35 6.61
CA VAL A 319 31.62 18.91 7.76
C VAL A 319 32.50 17.69 7.39
N GLY A 320 32.54 17.30 6.11
CA GLY A 320 33.31 16.16 5.66
C GLY A 320 32.82 14.83 6.25
N ALA A 321 31.56 14.75 6.67
CA ALA A 321 31.00 13.52 7.19
C ALA A 321 31.10 12.43 6.12
N GLU A 322 31.57 11.24 6.51
CA GLU A 322 31.57 10.08 5.64
C GLU A 322 30.12 9.81 5.19
N LEU A 323 29.84 10.14 3.93
CA LEU A 323 28.62 9.71 3.28
C LEU A 323 28.74 8.19 3.16
N SER A 324 27.96 7.46 3.95
CA SER A 324 27.85 6.00 3.84
C SER A 324 27.74 5.62 2.36
N PRO A 325 28.43 4.58 1.87
CA PRO A 325 28.39 4.21 0.45
C PRO A 325 26.97 3.79 0.06
N VAL A 326 26.15 4.78 -0.35
CA VAL A 326 24.72 4.64 -0.72
C VAL A 326 24.53 3.63 -1.86
N VAL A 327 25.58 3.38 -2.62
CA VAL A 327 25.61 2.45 -3.76
C VAL A 327 25.22 1.03 -3.34
N THR A 328 25.83 0.48 -2.28
CA THR A 328 25.57 -0.91 -1.89
C THR A 328 24.13 -1.12 -1.38
N PRO A 329 23.62 -0.31 -0.42
CA PRO A 329 22.22 -0.41 0.00
C PRO A 329 21.23 -0.17 -1.15
N THR A 330 21.58 0.70 -2.10
CA THR A 330 20.78 0.93 -3.32
C THR A 330 20.69 -0.32 -4.18
N LEU A 331 21.83 -0.92 -4.54
CA LEU A 331 21.87 -2.11 -5.38
C LEU A 331 21.18 -3.31 -4.70
N ASN A 332 21.33 -3.45 -3.39
CA ASN A 332 20.65 -4.46 -2.60
C ASN A 332 19.12 -4.26 -2.61
N SER A 333 18.66 -3.02 -2.42
CA SER A 333 17.23 -2.71 -2.48
C SER A 333 16.64 -2.94 -3.86
N LEU A 334 17.35 -2.50 -4.91
CA LEU A 334 16.95 -2.69 -6.30
C LEU A 334 16.89 -4.17 -6.68
N SER A 335 17.91 -4.95 -6.32
CA SER A 335 17.95 -6.39 -6.62
C SER A 335 16.85 -7.15 -5.88
N ALA A 336 16.67 -6.92 -4.57
CA ALA A 336 15.63 -7.59 -3.78
C ALA A 336 14.22 -7.26 -4.28
N SER A 337 13.95 -5.99 -4.58
CA SER A 337 12.64 -5.54 -5.08
C SER A 337 12.38 -6.02 -6.51
N LEU A 338 13.37 -5.99 -7.41
CA LEU A 338 13.23 -6.47 -8.79
C LEU A 338 12.99 -7.98 -8.85
N LEU A 339 13.77 -8.77 -8.11
CA LEU A 339 13.58 -10.22 -8.03
C LEU A 339 12.20 -10.58 -7.48
N SER A 340 11.74 -9.85 -6.47
CA SER A 340 10.40 -10.07 -5.88
C SER A 340 9.27 -9.66 -6.80
N ALA A 341 9.44 -8.59 -7.58
CA ALA A 341 8.49 -8.17 -8.61
C ALA A 341 8.35 -9.22 -9.71
N LEU A 342 9.47 -9.74 -10.22
CA LEU A 342 9.48 -10.79 -11.23
C LEU A 342 8.87 -12.09 -10.70
N ALA A 343 9.27 -12.52 -9.50
CA ALA A 343 8.72 -13.71 -8.85
C ALA A 343 7.21 -13.58 -8.61
N SER A 344 6.75 -12.44 -8.09
CA SER A 344 5.33 -12.17 -7.86
C SER A 344 4.52 -12.10 -9.15
N ALA A 345 5.07 -11.53 -10.23
CA ALA A 345 4.44 -11.52 -11.55
C ALA A 345 4.23 -12.94 -12.09
N LEU A 346 5.25 -13.79 -11.98
CA LEU A 346 5.17 -15.19 -12.41
C LEU A 346 4.18 -15.99 -11.55
N LEU A 347 4.24 -15.85 -10.23
CA LEU A 347 3.37 -16.56 -9.28
C LEU A 347 1.91 -16.09 -9.36
N ALA A 348 1.65 -14.86 -9.81
CA ALA A 348 0.30 -14.31 -9.94
C ALA A 348 -0.49 -14.88 -11.14
N ILE A 349 0.19 -15.29 -12.22
CA ILE A 349 -0.46 -15.73 -13.46
C ILE A 349 -1.38 -16.95 -13.22
N PRO A 350 -0.93 -18.06 -12.59
CA PRO A 350 -1.78 -19.23 -12.39
C PRO A 350 -3.05 -18.98 -11.56
N PRO A 351 -3.01 -18.39 -10.35
CA PRO A 351 -4.21 -18.13 -9.56
C PRO A 351 -5.15 -17.13 -10.24
N ALA A 352 -4.63 -16.08 -10.90
CA ALA A 352 -5.44 -15.11 -11.65
C ALA A 352 -6.17 -15.77 -12.83
N TYR A 353 -5.47 -16.61 -13.60
CA TYR A 353 -6.05 -17.33 -14.73
C TYR A 353 -7.10 -18.36 -14.27
N LEU A 354 -6.81 -19.13 -13.22
CA LEU A 354 -7.74 -20.13 -12.68
C LEU A 354 -9.01 -19.50 -12.08
N ALA A 355 -8.90 -18.35 -11.43
CA ALA A 355 -10.04 -17.62 -10.89
C ALA A 355 -11.07 -17.25 -11.96
N LEU A 356 -10.62 -16.93 -13.18
CA LEU A 356 -11.46 -16.42 -14.27
C LEU A 356 -11.88 -17.49 -15.27
N ARG A 357 -10.99 -18.45 -15.58
CA ARG A 357 -11.18 -19.39 -16.70
C ARG A 357 -11.56 -20.80 -16.25
N SER A 358 -11.46 -21.11 -14.95
CA SER A 358 -11.77 -22.44 -14.44
C SER A 358 -13.23 -22.59 -14.03
N ARG A 359 -13.85 -23.73 -14.35
CA ARG A 359 -15.20 -24.10 -13.88
C ARG A 359 -15.22 -24.82 -12.52
N SER A 360 -14.06 -25.24 -12.02
CA SER A 360 -13.97 -25.96 -10.74
C SER A 360 -13.99 -24.96 -9.57
N ARG A 361 -14.91 -25.17 -8.62
CA ARG A 361 -15.01 -24.35 -7.40
C ARG A 361 -13.70 -24.33 -6.61
N PHE A 362 -12.99 -25.46 -6.52
CA PHE A 362 -11.68 -25.53 -5.86
C PHE A 362 -10.63 -24.62 -6.53
N ARG A 363 -10.57 -24.63 -7.87
CA ARG A 363 -9.61 -23.78 -8.61
C ARG A 363 -9.97 -22.29 -8.53
N GLN A 364 -11.25 -21.96 -8.47
CA GLN A 364 -11.72 -20.59 -8.21
C GLN A 364 -11.40 -20.16 -6.77
N TRP A 365 -11.54 -21.08 -5.81
CA TRP A 365 -11.15 -20.86 -4.42
C TRP A 365 -9.66 -20.59 -4.29
N LEU A 366 -8.79 -21.38 -4.94
CA LEU A 366 -7.34 -21.11 -4.98
C LEU A 366 -7.03 -19.69 -5.47
N GLY A 367 -7.70 -19.26 -6.54
CA GLY A 367 -7.57 -17.90 -7.05
C GLY A 367 -8.03 -16.82 -6.07
N SER A 368 -9.05 -17.09 -5.27
CA SER A 368 -9.57 -16.17 -4.26
C SER A 368 -8.75 -16.18 -2.96
N ALA A 369 -8.21 -17.35 -2.58
CA ALA A 369 -7.41 -17.56 -1.38
C ALA A 369 -6.05 -16.86 -1.49
N ALA A 370 -5.46 -16.82 -2.69
CA ALA A 370 -4.20 -16.10 -2.93
C ALA A 370 -4.29 -14.59 -2.66
N TYR A 371 -5.51 -14.00 -2.69
CA TYR A 371 -5.73 -12.62 -2.28
C TYR A 371 -5.74 -12.41 -0.76
N LEU A 372 -5.83 -13.47 0.05
CA LEU A 372 -5.83 -13.35 1.52
C LEU A 372 -4.50 -12.81 2.05
N GLY A 373 -3.40 -12.95 1.30
CA GLY A 373 -2.12 -12.31 1.62
C GLY A 373 -2.22 -10.79 1.79
N ASN A 374 -3.24 -10.14 1.20
CA ASN A 374 -3.44 -8.70 1.35
C ASN A 374 -3.83 -8.30 2.79
N ALA A 375 -4.32 -9.26 3.57
CA ALA A 375 -4.67 -9.06 4.97
C ALA A 375 -3.44 -9.16 5.90
N LEU A 376 -2.25 -9.47 5.37
CA LEU A 376 -1.06 -9.71 6.17
C LEU A 376 -0.14 -8.48 6.21
N PRO A 377 0.02 -7.85 7.37
CA PRO A 377 1.05 -6.83 7.59
C PRO A 377 2.46 -7.41 7.39
N GLY A 378 3.41 -6.56 6.99
CA GLY A 378 4.75 -7.03 6.61
C GLY A 378 5.46 -7.64 7.79
N LEU A 379 5.32 -7.02 8.97
CA LEU A 379 5.86 -7.53 10.21
C LEU A 379 5.33 -8.93 10.57
N VAL A 380 4.04 -9.19 10.31
CA VAL A 380 3.40 -10.49 10.57
C VAL A 380 3.97 -11.55 9.62
N VAL A 381 4.06 -11.22 8.33
CA VAL A 381 4.68 -12.10 7.32
C VAL A 381 6.12 -12.41 7.71
N ALA A 382 6.88 -11.38 8.09
CA ALA A 382 8.27 -11.46 8.47
C ALA A 382 8.48 -12.40 9.66
N LEU A 383 7.79 -12.17 10.78
CA LEU A 383 7.90 -13.01 11.98
C LEU A 383 7.54 -14.45 11.72
N ALA A 384 6.49 -14.70 10.93
CA ALA A 384 6.10 -16.07 10.63
C ALA A 384 7.16 -16.79 9.79
N PHE A 385 7.78 -16.11 8.82
CA PHE A 385 8.89 -16.68 8.05
C PHE A 385 10.18 -16.82 8.86
N VAL A 386 10.48 -15.90 9.78
CA VAL A 386 11.59 -16.04 10.74
C VAL A 386 11.40 -17.34 11.49
N PHE A 387 10.25 -17.51 12.14
CA PHE A 387 10.00 -18.68 12.96
C PHE A 387 9.93 -19.97 12.13
N PHE A 388 9.31 -19.94 10.95
CA PHE A 388 9.28 -21.08 10.06
C PHE A 388 10.69 -21.49 9.60
N ALA A 389 11.47 -20.53 9.10
CA ALA A 389 12.81 -20.80 8.59
C ALA A 389 13.75 -21.26 9.72
N SER A 390 13.77 -20.59 10.87
CA SER A 390 14.65 -20.99 11.98
C SER A 390 14.35 -22.38 12.54
N ASN A 391 13.10 -22.87 12.44
CA ASN A 391 12.73 -24.20 12.95
C ASN A 391 12.79 -25.31 11.89
N PHE A 392 12.43 -25.02 10.63
CA PHE A 392 12.25 -26.05 9.60
C PHE A 392 13.25 -25.94 8.44
N LEU A 393 13.77 -24.74 8.16
CA LEU A 393 14.69 -24.47 7.05
C LEU A 393 15.84 -23.56 7.52
N PRO A 394 16.63 -23.97 8.53
CA PRO A 394 17.63 -23.09 9.14
C PRO A 394 18.69 -22.64 8.14
N SER A 395 18.98 -23.47 7.12
CA SER A 395 19.88 -23.12 6.00
C SER A 395 19.35 -22.01 5.09
N LEU A 396 18.04 -21.75 5.13
CA LEU A 396 17.38 -20.71 4.32
C LEU A 396 17.07 -19.45 5.15
N TYR A 397 17.24 -19.50 6.47
CA TYR A 397 17.06 -18.32 7.34
C TYR A 397 18.15 -17.28 7.04
N GLN A 398 17.77 -15.99 7.01
CA GLN A 398 18.66 -14.89 6.63
C GLN A 398 19.35 -15.10 5.27
N THR A 399 18.58 -15.55 4.27
CA THR A 399 19.03 -15.67 2.88
C THR A 399 18.11 -14.92 1.93
N MET A 400 18.62 -14.56 0.74
CA MET A 400 17.84 -13.82 -0.25
C MET A 400 16.52 -14.53 -0.66
N PRO A 401 16.48 -15.87 -0.81
CA PRO A 401 15.22 -16.59 -1.08
C PRO A 401 14.12 -16.38 -0.06
N ILE A 402 14.42 -16.41 1.26
CA ILE A 402 13.38 -16.23 2.28
C ILE A 402 12.86 -14.78 2.31
N LEU A 403 13.74 -13.81 2.06
CA LEU A 403 13.35 -12.41 1.90
C LEU A 403 12.40 -12.21 0.70
N ILE A 404 12.74 -12.81 -0.45
CA ILE A 404 11.89 -12.77 -1.66
C ILE A 404 10.54 -13.45 -1.39
N LEU A 405 10.52 -14.59 -0.67
CA LEU A 405 9.26 -15.25 -0.28
C LEU A 405 8.40 -14.40 0.66
N GLY A 406 9.02 -13.67 1.60
CA GLY A 406 8.34 -12.71 2.45
C GLY A 406 7.69 -11.59 1.64
N TYR A 407 8.45 -10.96 0.73
CA TYR A 407 7.93 -9.94 -0.17
C TYR A 407 6.85 -10.46 -1.11
N CYS A 408 7.03 -11.65 -1.69
CA CYS A 408 6.01 -12.29 -2.51
C CYS A 408 4.72 -12.48 -1.71
N THR A 409 4.80 -13.07 -0.52
CA THR A 409 3.61 -13.29 0.31
C THR A 409 2.84 -12.00 0.61
N ARG A 410 3.55 -10.91 0.89
CA ARG A 410 2.97 -9.60 1.19
C ARG A 410 2.38 -8.90 -0.05
N PHE A 411 3.11 -8.88 -1.16
CA PHE A 411 2.81 -8.02 -2.30
C PHE A 411 2.19 -8.74 -3.50
N LEU A 412 2.18 -10.08 -3.51
CA LEU A 412 1.51 -10.88 -4.55
C LEU A 412 0.06 -10.45 -4.85
N PRO A 413 -0.78 -10.07 -3.87
CA PRO A 413 -2.15 -9.61 -4.16
C PRO A 413 -2.22 -8.42 -5.14
N LEU A 414 -1.23 -7.52 -5.11
CA LEU A 414 -1.13 -6.39 -6.05
C LEU A 414 -0.95 -6.90 -7.49
N SER A 415 -0.07 -7.89 -7.66
CA SER A 415 0.20 -8.52 -8.95
C SER A 415 -0.96 -9.36 -9.46
N ILE A 416 -1.63 -10.13 -8.58
CA ILE A 416 -2.84 -10.89 -8.94
C ILE A 416 -3.97 -9.92 -9.33
N GLY A 417 -4.16 -8.81 -8.60
CA GLY A 417 -5.10 -7.75 -8.92
C GLY A 417 -4.94 -7.21 -10.34
N ALA A 418 -3.74 -6.71 -10.65
CA ALA A 418 -3.41 -6.14 -11.96
C ALA A 418 -3.54 -7.18 -13.09
N THR A 419 -3.01 -8.39 -12.88
CA THR A 419 -3.09 -9.49 -13.85
C THR A 419 -4.53 -9.89 -14.12
N ARG A 420 -5.35 -10.04 -13.07
CA ARG A 420 -6.76 -10.41 -13.19
C ARG A 420 -7.56 -9.33 -13.95
N SER A 421 -7.31 -8.06 -13.67
CA SER A 421 -7.96 -6.94 -14.38
C SER A 421 -7.67 -6.98 -15.88
N ALA A 422 -6.42 -7.21 -16.29
CA ALA A 422 -6.08 -7.36 -17.70
C ALA A 422 -6.73 -8.61 -18.33
N LEU A 423 -6.73 -9.74 -17.62
CA LEU A 423 -7.35 -10.97 -18.10
C LEU A 423 -8.87 -10.84 -18.29
N THR A 424 -9.56 -10.03 -17.48
CA THR A 424 -11.01 -9.79 -17.65
C THR A 424 -11.36 -9.04 -18.93
N GLN A 425 -10.45 -8.22 -19.45
CA GLN A 425 -10.66 -7.47 -20.70
C GLN A 425 -10.41 -8.33 -21.95
N ILE A 426 -9.71 -9.45 -21.83
CA ILE A 426 -9.39 -10.33 -22.97
C ILE A 426 -10.60 -11.21 -23.31
N ASN A 427 -11.09 -11.10 -24.55
CA ASN A 427 -12.19 -11.91 -25.07
C ASN A 427 -11.82 -13.42 -25.05
N PRO A 428 -12.57 -14.27 -24.33
CA PRO A 428 -12.31 -15.72 -24.27
C PRO A 428 -12.25 -16.41 -25.63
N ARG A 429 -12.91 -15.86 -26.67
CA ARG A 429 -12.94 -16.44 -28.02
C ARG A 429 -11.55 -16.54 -28.66
N LEU A 430 -10.62 -15.65 -28.32
CA LEU A 430 -9.23 -15.72 -28.81
C LEU A 430 -8.52 -16.97 -28.28
N GLU A 431 -8.80 -17.34 -27.03
CA GLU A 431 -8.27 -18.57 -26.42
C GLU A 431 -8.93 -19.83 -27.01
N ASP A 432 -10.22 -19.76 -27.34
CA ASP A 432 -10.93 -20.84 -28.05
C ASP A 432 -10.40 -21.04 -29.48
N ALA A 433 -10.16 -19.96 -30.23
CA ALA A 433 -9.61 -20.00 -31.58
C ALA A 433 -8.22 -20.64 -31.61
N GLY A 434 -7.32 -20.22 -30.71
CA GLY A 434 -6.00 -20.83 -30.57
C GLY A 434 -6.08 -22.34 -30.29
N ARG A 435 -7.05 -22.77 -29.47
CA ARG A 435 -7.30 -24.20 -29.23
C ARG A 435 -7.88 -24.92 -30.46
N GLY A 436 -8.73 -24.26 -31.23
CA GLY A 436 -9.26 -24.77 -32.50
C GLY A 436 -8.15 -25.03 -33.52
N LEU A 437 -7.13 -24.17 -33.56
CA LEU A 437 -5.93 -24.29 -34.41
C LEU A 437 -4.88 -25.29 -33.86
N GLY A 438 -5.21 -26.08 -32.84
CA GLY A 438 -4.35 -27.13 -32.31
C GLY A 438 -3.37 -26.71 -31.21
N LEU A 439 -3.39 -25.44 -30.76
CA LEU A 439 -2.57 -25.03 -29.62
C LEU A 439 -3.02 -25.72 -28.33
N ARG A 440 -2.05 -26.21 -27.56
CA ARG A 440 -2.25 -26.75 -26.21
C ARG A 440 -2.53 -25.60 -25.24
N ARG A 441 -3.18 -25.88 -24.11
CA ARG A 441 -3.54 -24.85 -23.11
C ARG A 441 -2.35 -24.00 -22.63
N TRP A 442 -1.18 -24.60 -22.43
CA TRP A 442 0.02 -23.84 -22.04
C TRP A 442 0.54 -22.98 -23.19
N GLN A 443 0.40 -23.44 -24.44
CA GLN A 443 0.76 -22.66 -25.63
C GLN A 443 -0.21 -21.49 -25.81
N VAL A 444 -1.51 -21.69 -25.54
CA VAL A 444 -2.49 -20.60 -25.53
C VAL A 444 -2.13 -19.56 -24.46
N ILE A 445 -1.76 -20.01 -23.25
CA ILE A 445 -1.33 -19.08 -22.20
C ILE A 445 -0.07 -18.32 -22.62
N LEU A 446 0.98 -19.00 -23.08
CA LEU A 446 2.26 -18.35 -23.40
C LEU A 446 2.23 -17.53 -24.70
N ARG A 447 1.45 -17.94 -25.70
CA ARG A 447 1.44 -17.31 -27.04
C ARG A 447 0.28 -16.35 -27.26
N ILE A 448 -0.81 -16.46 -26.50
CA ILE A 448 -2.01 -15.63 -26.66
C ILE A 448 -2.29 -14.87 -25.37
N THR A 449 -2.63 -15.57 -24.29
CA THR A 449 -3.15 -14.93 -23.08
C THR A 449 -2.12 -14.03 -22.38
N ALA A 450 -0.91 -14.51 -22.12
CA ALA A 450 0.13 -13.75 -21.42
C ALA A 450 0.65 -12.56 -22.26
N PRO A 451 0.89 -12.68 -23.57
CA PRO A 451 1.23 -11.53 -24.41
C PRO A 451 0.12 -10.47 -24.46
N LEU A 452 -1.16 -10.88 -24.52
CA LEU A 452 -2.28 -9.95 -24.47
C LEU A 452 -2.45 -9.32 -23.07
N ALA A 453 -2.16 -10.07 -22.00
CA ALA A 453 -2.22 -9.59 -20.63
C ALA A 453 -0.93 -8.88 -20.17
N ARG A 454 0.08 -8.72 -21.05
CA ARG A 454 1.42 -8.25 -20.67
C ARG A 454 1.40 -6.92 -19.93
N ALA A 455 0.54 -5.98 -20.35
CA ALA A 455 0.43 -4.66 -19.72
C ALA A 455 -0.05 -4.76 -18.26
N GLY A 456 -1.00 -5.67 -17.98
CA GLY A 456 -1.45 -5.92 -16.60
C GLY A 456 -0.41 -6.64 -15.76
N ILE A 457 0.30 -7.61 -16.35
CA ILE A 457 1.37 -8.35 -15.67
C ILE A 457 2.52 -7.40 -15.32
N THR A 458 2.96 -6.55 -16.26
CA THR A 458 4.03 -5.57 -16.03
C THR A 458 3.59 -4.49 -15.04
N SER A 459 2.33 -4.05 -15.08
CA SER A 459 1.79 -3.12 -14.08
C SER A 459 1.80 -3.74 -12.68
N GLY A 460 1.39 -5.01 -12.57
CA GLY A 460 1.47 -5.77 -11.33
C GLY A 460 2.89 -5.92 -10.79
N ALA A 461 3.85 -6.22 -11.67
CA ALA A 461 5.26 -6.27 -11.32
C ALA A 461 5.78 -4.92 -10.83
N ALA A 462 5.45 -3.82 -11.52
CA ALA A 462 5.85 -2.47 -11.13
C ALA A 462 5.28 -2.06 -9.77
N LEU A 463 4.03 -2.42 -9.48
CA LEU A 463 3.41 -2.20 -8.17
C LEU A 463 4.12 -2.96 -7.04
N VAL A 464 4.50 -4.22 -7.29
CA VAL A 464 5.28 -5.02 -6.33
C VAL A 464 6.67 -4.42 -6.14
N PHE A 465 7.38 -4.07 -7.22
CA PHE A 465 8.69 -3.45 -7.17
C PHE A 465 8.67 -2.18 -6.30
N LEU A 466 7.73 -1.27 -6.58
CA LEU A 466 7.58 -0.01 -5.85
C LEU A 466 7.27 -0.23 -4.36
N SER A 467 6.47 -1.24 -4.05
CA SER A 467 6.08 -1.56 -2.67
C SER A 467 7.22 -2.24 -1.90
N ALA A 468 7.96 -3.15 -2.54
CA ALA A 468 9.10 -3.84 -1.96
C ALA A 468 10.29 -2.91 -1.72
N MET A 469 10.52 -1.93 -2.59
CA MET A 469 11.64 -0.98 -2.47
C MET A 469 11.58 -0.12 -1.20
N LYS A 470 10.38 0.07 -0.63
CA LYS A 470 10.13 0.86 0.59
C LYS A 470 9.83 0.00 1.81
N GLU A 471 9.85 -1.31 1.64
CA GLU A 471 9.45 -2.23 2.69
C GLU A 471 10.53 -2.25 3.77
N LEU A 472 10.09 -2.04 5.01
CA LEU A 472 10.98 -2.01 6.16
C LEU A 472 10.82 -3.25 7.08
N PRO A 473 9.62 -3.61 7.59
CA PRO A 473 9.50 -4.68 8.58
C PRO A 473 9.95 -6.07 8.11
N THR A 474 9.61 -6.46 6.88
CA THR A 474 10.05 -7.72 6.28
C THR A 474 11.55 -7.73 6.10
N THR A 475 12.10 -6.62 5.64
CA THR A 475 13.54 -6.44 5.45
C THR A 475 14.32 -6.57 6.75
N LEU A 476 13.91 -5.85 7.80
CA LEU A 476 14.60 -5.83 9.09
C LEU A 476 14.71 -7.22 9.73
N LEU A 477 13.78 -8.12 9.44
CA LEU A 477 13.69 -9.43 10.11
C LEU A 477 14.16 -10.60 9.25
N LEU A 478 14.08 -10.49 7.91
CA LEU A 478 14.41 -11.59 6.99
C LEU A 478 15.66 -11.34 6.14
N ALA A 479 16.18 -10.11 6.07
CA ALA A 479 17.34 -9.83 5.25
C ALA A 479 18.56 -10.67 5.69
N PRO A 480 19.41 -11.07 4.72
CA PRO A 480 20.69 -11.71 5.05
C PRO A 480 21.58 -10.85 5.93
N THR A 481 22.44 -11.49 6.72
CA THR A 481 23.47 -10.79 7.48
C THR A 481 24.41 -10.04 6.54
N GLY A 482 24.69 -8.77 6.84
CA GLY A 482 25.47 -7.89 5.97
C GLY A 482 24.73 -7.42 4.71
N PHE A 483 23.47 -7.79 4.49
CA PHE A 483 22.67 -7.31 3.37
C PHE A 483 21.91 -6.03 3.75
N GLU A 484 22.63 -4.91 3.70
CA GLU A 484 22.05 -3.60 3.97
C GLU A 484 21.18 -3.15 2.81
N THR A 485 19.99 -2.61 3.10
CA THR A 485 19.07 -2.04 2.12
C THR A 485 18.77 -0.59 2.50
N LEU A 486 18.29 0.23 1.57
CA LEU A 486 17.94 1.62 1.84
C LEU A 486 16.98 1.77 3.01
N PRO A 487 15.87 0.99 3.13
CA PRO A 487 15.00 1.10 4.30
C PRO A 487 15.70 0.73 5.61
N ALA A 488 16.49 -0.35 5.63
CA ALA A 488 17.19 -0.80 6.82
C ALA A 488 18.29 0.18 7.25
N ASP A 489 19.07 0.68 6.31
CA ASP A 489 20.14 1.67 6.53
C ASP A 489 19.56 2.98 7.09
N ILE A 490 18.49 3.49 6.46
CA ILE A 490 17.77 4.67 6.98
C ILE A 490 17.27 4.41 8.41
N TRP A 491 16.70 3.24 8.67
CA TRP A 491 16.19 2.89 10.00
C TRP A 491 17.28 2.83 11.07
N THR A 492 18.42 2.20 10.75
CA THR A 492 19.58 2.11 11.64
C THR A 492 20.16 3.50 11.91
N ALA A 493 20.38 4.30 10.86
CA ALA A 493 20.86 5.67 11.00
C ALA A 493 19.89 6.56 11.80
N THR A 494 18.58 6.32 11.69
CA THR A 494 17.55 7.00 12.50
C THR A 494 17.67 6.61 13.98
N SER A 495 17.86 5.33 14.25
CA SER A 495 17.96 4.79 15.61
C SER A 495 19.20 5.31 16.34
N GLU A 496 20.26 5.60 15.59
CA GLU A 496 21.52 6.17 16.09
C GLU A 496 21.59 7.71 15.99
N ALA A 497 20.50 8.37 15.58
CA ALA A 497 20.43 9.82 15.38
C ALA A 497 21.50 10.40 14.42
N ARG A 498 21.94 9.61 13.43
CA ARG A 498 22.95 9.98 12.41
C ARG A 498 22.29 10.65 11.21
N PHE A 499 21.78 11.87 11.39
CA PHE A 499 20.97 12.58 10.36
C PHE A 499 21.67 12.80 9.01
N ALA A 500 22.99 13.00 9.00
CA ALA A 500 23.76 13.16 7.76
C ALA A 500 23.73 11.88 6.90
N GLN A 501 23.79 10.70 7.54
CA GLN A 501 23.78 9.40 6.86
C GLN A 501 22.39 9.01 6.36
N ILE A 502 21.32 9.55 6.96
CA ILE A 502 19.94 9.34 6.52
C ILE A 502 19.65 10.03 5.19
N ALA A 503 20.24 11.22 4.99
CA ALA A 503 19.80 12.17 3.99
C ALA A 503 19.87 11.62 2.55
N ALA A 504 21.02 11.11 2.13
CA ALA A 504 21.22 10.62 0.76
C ALA A 504 20.39 9.35 0.45
N PRO A 505 20.40 8.29 1.29
CA PRO A 505 19.54 7.11 1.09
C PRO A 505 18.05 7.46 1.02
N ALA A 506 17.57 8.36 1.90
CA ALA A 506 16.17 8.77 1.94
C ALA A 506 15.76 9.56 0.68
N LEU A 507 16.57 10.54 0.25
CA LEU A 507 16.32 11.29 -0.98
C LEU A 507 16.32 10.39 -2.20
N PHE A 508 17.30 9.50 -2.31
CA PHE A 508 17.38 8.56 -3.43
C PHE A 508 16.13 7.65 -3.48
N LEU A 509 15.73 7.08 -2.35
CA LEU A 509 14.53 6.27 -2.24
C LEU A 509 13.27 7.05 -2.68
N VAL A 510 13.12 8.30 -2.23
CA VAL A 510 12.00 9.17 -2.62
C VAL A 510 12.03 9.44 -4.13
N VAL A 511 13.19 9.72 -4.72
CA VAL A 511 13.34 9.98 -6.16
C VAL A 511 12.97 8.75 -6.98
N VAL A 512 13.56 7.59 -6.70
CA VAL A 512 13.28 6.36 -7.47
C VAL A 512 11.80 5.98 -7.37
N ALA A 513 11.21 6.16 -6.20
CA ALA A 513 9.81 5.88 -6.00
C ALA A 513 8.88 6.89 -6.68
N ALA A 514 9.27 8.16 -6.76
CA ALA A 514 8.53 9.19 -7.48
C ALA A 514 8.57 8.93 -8.99
N LEU A 515 9.74 8.58 -9.54
CA LEU A 515 9.91 8.19 -10.93
C LEU A 515 9.04 6.97 -11.28
N SER A 516 9.01 5.96 -10.42
CA SER A 516 8.17 4.78 -10.59
C SER A 516 6.69 5.12 -10.66
N LEU A 517 6.22 6.01 -9.78
CA LEU A 517 4.84 6.51 -9.80
C LEU A 517 4.54 7.29 -11.09
N MET A 518 5.47 8.14 -11.55
CA MET A 518 5.29 8.90 -12.79
C MET A 518 5.16 7.98 -14.01
N VAL A 519 5.98 6.94 -14.10
CA VAL A 519 5.89 5.93 -15.17
C VAL A 519 4.51 5.25 -15.14
N MET A 520 4.01 4.90 -13.96
CA MET A 520 2.69 4.28 -13.81
C MET A 520 1.56 5.21 -14.25
N LEU A 521 1.57 6.47 -13.79
CA LEU A 521 0.57 7.48 -14.20
C LEU A 521 0.62 7.80 -15.69
N TRP A 522 1.80 7.70 -16.31
CA TRP A 522 1.96 7.89 -17.74
C TRP A 522 1.39 6.72 -18.55
N GLN A 523 1.62 5.49 -18.10
CA GLN A 523 1.05 4.28 -18.72
C GLN A 523 -0.48 4.27 -18.68
N GLU A 524 -1.09 4.70 -17.57
CA GLU A 524 -2.55 4.82 -17.45
C GLU A 524 -3.15 5.75 -18.52
N ARG A 525 -2.49 6.89 -18.80
CA ARG A 525 -2.95 7.84 -19.83
C ARG A 525 -2.89 7.24 -21.23
N GLN A 526 -1.79 6.58 -21.58
CA GLN A 526 -1.67 5.96 -22.90
C GLN A 526 -2.67 4.83 -23.14
N THR A 527 -3.05 4.13 -22.08
CA THR A 527 -4.05 3.05 -22.18
C THR A 527 -5.44 3.63 -22.41
N ALA A 528 -5.75 4.78 -21.78
CA ALA A 528 -7.00 5.50 -21.99
C ALA A 528 -7.10 6.14 -23.38
N ASP A 529 -5.99 6.61 -23.96
CA ASP A 529 -5.96 7.21 -25.30
C ASP A 529 -6.01 6.17 -26.45
N ARG A 530 -5.81 4.88 -26.16
CA ARG A 530 -5.85 3.77 -27.14
C ARG A 530 -7.18 3.02 -27.19
N LEU A 531 -8.10 3.33 -26.27
CA LEU A 531 -9.48 2.83 -26.22
C LEU A 531 -10.41 3.91 -26.76
#